data_AF-A0A8J7B0L5-F1
#
_entry.id   AF-A0A8J7B0L5-F1
#
_cell.length_a   1.000
_cell.length_b   1.000
_cell.length_c   1.000
_cell.angle_alpha   90.00
_cell.angle_beta   90.00
_cell.angle_gamma   90.00
#
_symmetry.space_group_name_H-M   'P 1'
#
loop_
_entity.id
_entity.type
_entity.pdbx_description
1 polymer ?
#
loop_
_entity_poly.entity_id
_entity_poly.type
_entity_poly.pdbx_seq_one_letter_code
_entity_poly.pdbx_strand_id
1 'polypeptide(L)'
;MQIATPEKIFCQKPVQVYALTQINTPSQLEISTLTNNAVHLVFIDSGIEEYSVLLEGLLPEYRGFLLDPDKDGIEQISYLLAKFKDVQSLHIVSHGSSGCLKLGSSSLSASNFDQYSATLERWSESFADGGQMLLYGCRVAAGQAGAEFIQCLYERVGVAIAASSTSIGFFAKGRNWDLDTRTSDFIPRLALKRLTFQSYKHVLMDEIAPIIENVAALALLSTGADTYTFTVTYYDETGLDLTSFDSSDITVIAPDGTVLPVTLVSTDSNADGTSSTVTYSIATPGSMWGWDDNGTYSIVVNAGEISDTSGNTVSSGEIGTFSVSIPVGTIRIEAEDYLAGTNGVEYFDKSAGNNGNAYRTDDVDIEVTGDV
;
A
#
# COMPACT_ATOMS: atom_id res chain seq x y z
N MET A 1 23.17 22.62 -18.28
CA MET A 1 22.28 21.52 -18.71
C MET A 1 23.00 20.23 -18.36
N GLN A 2 22.80 19.75 -17.14
CA GLN A 2 23.49 18.57 -16.61
C GLN A 2 22.49 17.42 -16.67
N ILE A 3 22.69 16.54 -17.64
CA ILE A 3 21.86 15.35 -17.81
C ILE A 3 22.38 14.33 -16.80
N ALA A 4 21.62 14.11 -15.73
CA ALA A 4 21.85 13.01 -14.81
C ALA A 4 21.49 11.70 -15.53
N THR A 5 22.45 10.79 -15.64
CA THR A 5 22.20 9.39 -16.01
C THR A 5 21.71 8.61 -14.78
N PRO A 6 20.78 7.66 -14.91
CA PRO A 6 20.32 6.87 -13.77
C PRO A 6 21.41 5.89 -13.29
N GLU A 7 21.57 5.81 -11.98
CA GLU A 7 22.42 4.83 -11.29
C GLU A 7 21.97 3.40 -11.63
N LYS A 8 22.87 2.61 -12.21
CA LYS A 8 22.71 1.16 -12.33
C LYS A 8 22.99 0.54 -10.95
N ILE A 9 21.96 -0.02 -10.33
CA ILE A 9 22.12 -0.92 -9.18
C ILE A 9 22.79 -2.20 -9.71
N PHE A 10 24.06 -2.40 -9.37
CA PHE A 10 24.83 -3.57 -9.77
C PHE A 10 24.56 -4.73 -8.80
N CYS A 11 23.77 -5.72 -9.23
CA CYS A 11 23.79 -7.06 -8.65
C CYS A 11 25.16 -7.70 -8.95
N GLN A 12 26.09 -7.66 -7.99
CA GLN A 12 27.32 -8.44 -8.07
C GLN A 12 27.45 -9.34 -6.84
N LYS A 13 27.44 -10.66 -7.06
CA LYS A 13 27.91 -11.64 -6.09
C LYS A 13 29.45 -11.54 -5.98
N PRO A 14 30.06 -11.66 -4.79
CA PRO A 14 31.50 -11.90 -4.72
C PRO A 14 31.82 -13.27 -5.35
N VAL A 15 32.65 -13.27 -6.39
CA VAL A 15 33.10 -14.48 -7.08
C VAL A 15 34.14 -15.21 -6.21
N GLN A 16 33.79 -16.40 -5.72
CA GLN A 16 34.77 -17.40 -5.24
C GLN A 16 35.13 -18.31 -6.42
N VAL A 17 36.37 -18.22 -6.89
CA VAL A 17 36.92 -19.10 -7.92
C VAL A 17 37.51 -20.34 -7.25
N TYR A 18 36.89 -21.49 -7.44
CA TYR A 18 37.52 -22.79 -7.16
C TYR A 18 38.01 -23.40 -8.47
N ALA A 19 39.32 -23.64 -8.56
CA ALA A 19 39.92 -24.38 -9.67
C ALA A 19 39.70 -25.88 -9.47
N LEU A 20 39.18 -26.57 -10.48
CA LEU A 20 39.14 -28.03 -10.52
C LEU A 20 40.06 -28.54 -11.63
N THR A 21 41.16 -29.13 -11.19
CA THR A 21 42.05 -29.98 -12.00
C THR A 21 41.39 -31.34 -12.29
N GLN A 22 41.66 -31.84 -13.50
CA GLN A 22 41.12 -33.02 -14.18
C GLN A 22 41.11 -34.35 -13.40
N ILE A 23 40.08 -35.19 -13.63
CA ILE A 23 40.22 -36.66 -13.79
C ILE A 23 38.98 -37.35 -14.43
N ASN A 24 39.21 -38.00 -15.57
CA ASN A 24 38.70 -39.27 -16.16
C ASN A 24 37.25 -39.76 -16.03
N THR A 25 36.65 -40.09 -17.17
CA THR A 25 35.49 -41.00 -17.37
C THR A 25 35.79 -42.47 -17.05
N PRO A 26 34.78 -43.23 -16.60
CA PRO A 26 34.51 -44.54 -17.18
C PRO A 26 33.04 -44.75 -17.63
N SER A 27 32.91 -45.79 -18.44
CA SER A 27 31.79 -46.25 -19.29
C SER A 27 30.48 -46.65 -18.61
N GLN A 28 29.42 -46.67 -19.43
CA GLN A 28 28.08 -47.19 -19.18
C GLN A 28 28.02 -48.61 -18.58
N LEU A 29 26.87 -48.87 -17.94
CA LEU A 29 26.32 -50.12 -17.41
C LEU A 29 26.68 -50.42 -15.95
N GLU A 30 25.98 -49.73 -15.04
CA GLU A 30 25.45 -50.40 -13.85
C GLU A 30 24.09 -49.80 -13.48
N ILE A 31 23.17 -50.72 -13.22
CA ILE A 31 21.76 -50.52 -12.95
C ILE A 31 21.64 -49.86 -11.57
N SER A 32 21.19 -48.61 -11.53
CA SER A 32 20.44 -48.11 -10.37
C SER A 32 19.01 -47.86 -10.83
N THR A 33 18.10 -48.57 -10.19
CA THR A 33 16.68 -48.25 -10.13
C THR A 33 16.46 -46.73 -10.08
N LEU A 34 15.89 -46.15 -11.13
CA LEU A 34 15.27 -44.82 -11.10
C LEU A 34 14.04 -44.86 -10.18
N THR A 35 14.28 -44.96 -8.87
CA THR A 35 13.48 -44.24 -7.89
C THR A 35 14.25 -42.98 -7.54
N ASN A 36 14.58 -42.17 -8.55
CA ASN A 36 14.89 -40.79 -8.25
C ASN A 36 13.53 -40.17 -7.88
N ASN A 37 13.26 -40.07 -6.57
CA ASN A 37 12.10 -39.33 -6.04
C ASN A 37 12.34 -37.84 -6.30
N ALA A 38 12.38 -37.45 -7.58
CA ALA A 38 12.59 -36.07 -8.00
C ALA A 38 11.58 -35.17 -7.28
N VAL A 39 12.09 -34.17 -6.58
CA VAL A 39 11.24 -33.33 -5.74
C VAL A 39 10.71 -32.18 -6.59
N HIS A 40 9.39 -32.21 -6.83
CA HIS A 40 8.67 -31.17 -7.56
C HIS A 40 7.72 -30.43 -6.60
N LEU A 41 7.92 -29.12 -6.46
CA LEU A 41 7.20 -28.29 -5.50
C LEU A 41 6.47 -27.16 -6.23
N VAL A 42 5.27 -26.83 -5.75
CA VAL A 42 4.52 -25.65 -6.16
C VAL A 42 4.08 -24.89 -4.92
N PHE A 43 4.40 -23.61 -4.88
CA PHE A 43 3.83 -22.67 -3.92
C PHE A 43 2.82 -21.81 -4.64
N ILE A 44 1.61 -21.76 -4.10
CA ILE A 44 0.51 -20.95 -4.63
C ILE A 44 0.17 -19.94 -3.55
N ASP A 45 0.29 -18.67 -3.88
CA ASP A 45 -0.21 -17.59 -3.03
C ASP A 45 -1.74 -17.70 -2.95
N SER A 46 -2.29 -17.74 -1.74
CA SER A 46 -3.74 -17.84 -1.57
C SER A 46 -4.47 -16.50 -1.69
N GLY A 47 -3.74 -15.39 -1.87
CA GLY A 47 -4.27 -14.09 -2.25
C GLY A 47 -4.77 -14.01 -3.70
N ILE A 48 -4.36 -14.93 -4.59
CA ILE A 48 -4.89 -14.96 -5.97
C ILE A 48 -6.30 -15.58 -6.02
N GLU A 49 -7.13 -15.10 -6.95
CA GLU A 49 -8.51 -15.54 -7.06
C GLU A 49 -8.60 -17.02 -7.49
N GLU A 50 -9.52 -17.77 -6.87
CA GLU A 50 -9.74 -19.20 -7.14
C GLU A 50 -8.45 -20.04 -7.19
N TYR A 51 -7.49 -19.78 -6.30
CA TYR A 51 -6.27 -20.59 -6.16
C TYR A 51 -6.56 -22.11 -6.05
N SER A 52 -7.74 -22.50 -5.55
CA SER A 52 -8.18 -23.90 -5.47
C SER A 52 -8.20 -24.60 -6.83
N VAL A 53 -8.57 -23.90 -7.90
CA VAL A 53 -8.54 -24.45 -9.27
C VAL A 53 -7.11 -24.81 -9.68
N LEU A 54 -6.14 -23.97 -9.31
CA LEU A 54 -4.73 -24.21 -9.59
C LEU A 54 -4.18 -25.37 -8.75
N LEU A 55 -4.56 -25.44 -7.48
CA LEU A 55 -4.16 -26.51 -6.57
C LEU A 55 -4.70 -27.89 -7.02
N GLU A 56 -5.98 -27.99 -7.37
CA GLU A 56 -6.60 -29.22 -7.91
C GLU A 56 -6.05 -29.58 -9.31
N GLY A 57 -5.60 -28.54 -10.02
CA GLY A 57 -5.02 -28.60 -11.33
C GLY A 57 -3.60 -29.16 -11.41
N LEU A 58 -2.95 -29.40 -10.28
CA LEU A 58 -1.58 -29.93 -10.23
C LEU A 58 -1.48 -31.33 -10.85
N LEU A 59 -0.35 -31.59 -11.50
CA LEU A 59 0.04 -32.93 -11.91
C LEU A 59 0.40 -33.78 -10.67
N PRO A 60 0.10 -35.11 -10.67
CA PRO A 60 0.21 -35.95 -9.47
C PRO A 60 1.60 -36.00 -8.82
N GLU A 61 2.66 -35.77 -9.58
CA GLU A 61 4.04 -35.76 -9.11
C GLU A 61 4.46 -34.47 -8.38
N TYR A 62 3.65 -33.42 -8.45
CA TYR A 62 3.92 -32.12 -7.80
C TYR A 62 3.25 -32.03 -6.43
N ARG A 63 3.99 -31.48 -5.46
CA ARG A 63 3.48 -31.17 -4.12
C ARG A 63 3.14 -29.68 -4.03
N GLY A 64 1.87 -29.38 -3.80
CA GLY A 64 1.35 -28.02 -3.63
C GLY A 64 1.39 -27.55 -2.18
N PHE A 65 1.78 -26.29 -1.98
CA PHE A 65 1.74 -25.57 -0.70
C PHE A 65 1.02 -24.24 -0.92
N LEU A 66 0.19 -23.85 0.03
CA LEU A 66 -0.45 -22.52 0.04
C LEU A 66 0.37 -21.57 0.91
N LEU A 67 0.58 -20.35 0.41
CA LEU A 67 1.11 -19.26 1.22
C LEU A 67 -0.05 -18.55 1.92
N ASP A 68 0.12 -18.32 3.21
CA ASP A 68 -0.75 -17.48 4.03
C ASP A 68 -0.56 -16.01 3.62
N PRO A 69 -1.63 -15.29 3.23
CA PRO A 69 -1.52 -13.92 2.73
C PRO A 69 -1.06 -12.93 3.80
N ASP A 70 -1.25 -13.25 5.08
CA ASP A 70 -0.93 -12.36 6.20
C ASP A 70 0.51 -12.54 6.72
N LYS A 71 1.31 -13.40 6.10
CA LYS A 71 2.69 -13.72 6.52
C LYS A 71 3.67 -13.50 5.39
N ASP A 72 4.91 -13.19 5.73
CA ASP A 72 6.00 -13.06 4.74
C ASP A 72 6.14 -14.36 3.94
N GLY A 73 5.77 -14.33 2.65
CA GLY A 73 5.75 -15.49 1.78
C GLY A 73 7.16 -15.99 1.41
N ILE A 74 8.15 -15.10 1.41
CA ILE A 74 9.56 -15.48 1.17
C ILE A 74 10.02 -16.35 2.35
N GLU A 75 9.72 -15.98 3.59
CA GLU A 75 10.04 -16.78 4.77
C GLU A 75 9.25 -18.09 4.82
N GLN A 76 7.97 -18.09 4.41
CA GLN A 76 7.15 -19.31 4.30
C GLN A 76 7.75 -20.32 3.30
N ILE A 77 8.10 -19.86 2.10
CA ILE A 77 8.76 -20.69 1.07
C ILE A 77 10.07 -21.23 1.64
N SER A 78 10.88 -20.38 2.27
CA SER A 78 12.17 -20.75 2.84
C SER A 78 12.06 -21.85 3.88
N TYR A 79 11.12 -21.69 4.82
CA TYR A 79 10.86 -22.65 5.88
C TYR A 79 10.44 -24.02 5.34
N LEU A 80 9.62 -24.05 4.28
CA LEU A 80 9.17 -25.29 3.67
C LEU A 80 10.22 -25.90 2.74
N LEU A 81 10.90 -25.09 1.92
CA LEU A 81 11.92 -25.52 0.97
C LEU A 81 13.10 -26.18 1.68
N ALA A 82 13.49 -25.68 2.85
CA ALA A 82 14.55 -26.26 3.68
C ALA A 82 14.30 -27.71 4.14
N LYS A 83 13.05 -28.21 4.05
CA LYS A 83 12.68 -29.59 4.37
C LYS A 83 12.94 -30.56 3.21
N PHE A 84 13.34 -30.04 2.05
CA PHE A 84 13.57 -30.81 0.84
C PHE A 84 15.03 -30.70 0.42
N LYS A 85 15.49 -31.76 -0.26
CA LYS A 85 16.74 -31.83 -0.98
C LYS A 85 16.45 -32.37 -2.38
N ASP A 86 17.38 -32.15 -3.29
CA ASP A 86 17.28 -32.59 -4.68
C ASP A 86 15.99 -32.07 -5.36
N VAL A 87 15.64 -30.80 -5.08
CA VAL A 87 14.49 -30.13 -5.72
C VAL A 87 14.79 -29.95 -7.19
N GLN A 88 14.01 -30.63 -8.04
CA GLN A 88 14.18 -30.58 -9.49
C GLN A 88 13.38 -29.44 -10.11
N SER A 89 12.24 -29.07 -9.52
CA SER A 89 11.47 -27.90 -9.95
C SER A 89 10.75 -27.23 -8.79
N LEU A 90 10.90 -25.91 -8.73
CA LEU A 90 10.12 -25.03 -7.86
C LEU A 90 9.22 -24.16 -8.72
N HIS A 91 7.92 -24.19 -8.46
CA HIS A 91 6.96 -23.30 -9.10
C HIS A 91 6.42 -22.35 -8.04
N ILE A 92 6.30 -21.08 -8.40
CA ILE A 92 5.69 -20.06 -7.55
C ILE A 92 4.58 -19.42 -8.38
N VAL A 93 3.36 -19.44 -7.86
CA VAL A 93 2.17 -18.89 -8.50
C VAL A 93 1.59 -17.80 -7.61
N SER A 94 1.61 -16.57 -8.07
CA SER A 94 1.17 -15.41 -7.29
C SER A 94 0.84 -14.21 -8.18
N HIS A 95 0.41 -13.09 -7.58
CA HIS A 95 0.40 -11.83 -8.29
C HIS A 95 1.82 -11.36 -8.62
N GLY A 96 1.94 -10.56 -9.67
CA GLY A 96 3.22 -9.98 -10.05
C GLY A 96 3.06 -8.68 -10.81
N SER A 97 4.16 -7.95 -10.85
CA SER A 97 4.35 -6.76 -11.68
C SER A 97 5.76 -6.77 -12.26
N SER A 98 6.11 -5.79 -13.10
CA SER A 98 7.42 -5.70 -13.74
C SER A 98 8.57 -5.71 -12.73
N GLY A 99 9.28 -6.83 -12.59
CA GLY A 99 10.41 -6.98 -11.67
C GLY A 99 10.03 -7.31 -10.23
N CYS A 100 8.79 -7.75 -9.98
CA CYS A 100 8.31 -8.05 -8.62
C CYS A 100 7.34 -9.23 -8.59
N LEU A 101 7.47 -10.08 -7.56
CA LEU A 101 6.50 -11.10 -7.17
C LEU A 101 5.91 -10.74 -5.81
N LYS A 102 4.58 -10.70 -5.69
CA LYS A 102 3.90 -10.66 -4.40
C LYS A 102 3.87 -12.07 -3.82
N LEU A 103 4.23 -12.24 -2.54
CA LEU A 103 4.31 -13.52 -1.85
C LEU A 103 3.83 -13.36 -0.40
N GLY A 104 2.61 -13.79 -0.12
CA GLY A 104 1.97 -13.55 1.16
C GLY A 104 1.87 -12.04 1.42
N SER A 105 2.34 -11.57 2.57
CA SER A 105 2.39 -10.13 2.88
C SER A 105 3.62 -9.42 2.31
N SER A 106 4.63 -10.15 1.84
CA SER A 106 5.89 -9.59 1.32
C SER A 106 5.91 -9.52 -0.22
N SER A 107 6.84 -8.74 -0.75
CA SER A 107 7.10 -8.63 -2.18
C SER A 107 8.56 -8.94 -2.45
N LEU A 108 8.88 -9.88 -3.33
CA LEU A 108 10.25 -10.16 -3.75
C LEU A 108 10.60 -9.32 -4.98
N SER A 109 11.63 -8.48 -4.90
CA SER A 109 12.08 -7.65 -6.02
C SER A 109 13.58 -7.38 -5.98
N ALA A 110 14.12 -6.73 -7.01
CA ALA A 110 15.53 -6.37 -7.05
C ALA A 110 15.98 -5.44 -5.90
N SER A 111 15.06 -4.64 -5.35
CA SER A 111 15.39 -3.66 -4.30
C SER A 111 15.61 -4.29 -2.92
N ASN A 112 15.12 -5.50 -2.68
CA ASN A 112 15.22 -6.16 -1.36
C ASN A 112 15.97 -7.50 -1.39
N PHE A 113 16.63 -7.84 -2.50
CA PHE A 113 17.43 -9.06 -2.55
C PHE A 113 18.59 -9.10 -1.56
N ASP A 114 19.13 -7.94 -1.15
CA ASP A 114 20.22 -7.91 -0.17
C ASP A 114 19.70 -8.21 1.25
N GLN A 115 18.49 -7.76 1.57
CA GLN A 115 17.78 -8.13 2.79
C GLN A 115 17.55 -9.65 2.86
N TYR A 116 17.17 -10.27 1.74
CA TYR A 116 16.91 -11.72 1.65
C TYR A 116 18.11 -12.55 1.19
N SER A 117 19.33 -12.01 1.20
CA SER A 117 20.52 -12.67 0.64
C SER A 117 20.77 -14.06 1.22
N ALA A 118 20.86 -14.17 2.56
CA ALA A 118 21.05 -15.45 3.24
C ALA A 118 19.88 -16.43 3.01
N THR A 119 18.67 -15.90 2.86
CA THR A 119 17.45 -16.69 2.59
C THR A 119 17.50 -17.31 1.19
N LEU A 120 17.85 -16.52 0.17
CA LEU A 120 17.98 -16.97 -1.22
C LEU A 120 19.19 -17.91 -1.42
N GLU A 121 20.27 -17.72 -0.67
CA GLU A 121 21.39 -18.67 -0.64
C GLU A 121 20.95 -20.04 -0.12
N ARG A 122 20.12 -20.11 0.92
CA ARG A 122 19.56 -21.39 1.40
C ARG A 122 18.62 -22.05 0.40
N TRP A 123 17.95 -21.28 -0.45
CA TRP A 123 17.14 -21.86 -1.52
C TRP A 123 18.03 -22.63 -2.48
N SER A 124 19.18 -22.05 -2.87
CA SER A 124 20.18 -22.70 -3.73
C SER A 124 20.56 -24.09 -3.21
N GLU A 125 20.82 -24.22 -1.90
CA GLU A 125 21.24 -25.48 -1.25
C GLU A 125 20.17 -26.59 -1.25
N SER A 126 18.95 -26.29 -1.69
CA SER A 126 17.83 -27.24 -1.73
C SER A 126 17.66 -27.87 -3.11
N PHE A 127 18.17 -27.22 -4.17
CA PHE A 127 18.00 -27.69 -5.54
C PHE A 127 18.94 -28.83 -5.91
N ALA A 128 18.47 -29.72 -6.78
CA ALA A 128 19.31 -30.67 -7.50
C ALA A 128 20.10 -29.95 -8.60
N ASP A 129 21.17 -30.58 -9.08
CA ASP A 129 21.84 -30.19 -10.31
C ASP A 129 20.83 -30.15 -11.48
N GLY A 130 20.82 -29.03 -12.22
CA GLY A 130 19.85 -28.81 -13.29
C GLY A 130 18.40 -28.58 -12.80
N GLY A 131 18.24 -28.22 -11.52
CA GLY A 131 16.97 -27.69 -11.00
C GLY A 131 16.52 -26.44 -11.75
N GLN A 132 15.22 -26.18 -11.72
CA GLN A 132 14.61 -25.02 -12.37
C GLN A 132 13.58 -24.34 -11.48
N MET A 133 13.39 -23.04 -11.70
CA MET A 133 12.36 -22.24 -11.05
C MET A 133 11.43 -21.63 -12.09
N LEU A 134 10.13 -21.78 -11.90
CA LEU A 134 9.10 -21.25 -12.79
C LEU A 134 8.23 -20.27 -12.01
N LEU A 135 8.25 -19.00 -12.43
CA LEU A 135 7.58 -17.89 -11.76
C LEU A 135 6.32 -17.50 -12.56
N TYR A 136 5.16 -17.87 -12.03
CA TYR A 136 3.86 -17.50 -12.58
C TYR A 136 3.35 -16.27 -11.82
N GLY A 137 3.64 -15.10 -12.37
CA GLY A 137 3.08 -13.83 -11.94
C GLY A 137 2.97 -12.91 -13.15
N CYS A 138 2.01 -11.99 -13.14
CA CYS A 138 1.84 -11.09 -14.28
C CYS A 138 3.08 -10.24 -14.50
N ARG A 139 3.61 -10.25 -15.73
CA ARG A 139 4.66 -9.32 -16.21
C ARG A 139 5.94 -9.31 -15.37
N VAL A 140 6.21 -10.33 -14.55
CA VAL A 140 7.39 -10.41 -13.67
C VAL A 140 8.70 -10.17 -14.42
N ALA A 141 8.80 -10.63 -15.65
CA ALA A 141 9.96 -10.46 -16.52
C ALA A 141 9.79 -9.36 -17.59
N ALA A 142 8.81 -8.46 -17.43
CA ALA A 142 8.56 -7.41 -18.41
C ALA A 142 9.63 -6.31 -18.36
N GLY A 143 10.08 -5.86 -19.53
CA GLY A 143 10.97 -4.72 -19.66
C GLY A 143 12.32 -4.88 -18.94
N GLN A 144 13.01 -3.76 -18.74
CA GLN A 144 14.34 -3.74 -18.13
C GLN A 144 14.31 -4.21 -16.67
N ALA A 145 13.34 -3.72 -15.88
CA ALA A 145 13.20 -4.09 -14.47
C ALA A 145 12.92 -5.59 -14.29
N GLY A 146 12.06 -6.18 -15.12
CA GLY A 146 11.79 -7.61 -15.08
C GLY A 146 13.00 -8.46 -15.50
N ALA A 147 13.73 -8.06 -16.52
CA ALA A 147 14.96 -8.74 -16.94
C ALA A 147 16.04 -8.70 -15.85
N GLU A 148 16.23 -7.55 -15.21
CA GLU A 148 17.15 -7.39 -14.07
C GLU A 148 16.73 -8.26 -12.89
N PHE A 149 15.44 -8.25 -12.53
CA PHE A 149 14.90 -9.06 -11.44
C PHE A 149 15.22 -10.55 -11.61
N ILE A 150 14.86 -11.16 -12.75
CA ILE A 150 15.07 -12.60 -12.96
C ILE A 150 16.56 -12.95 -13.03
N GLN A 151 17.39 -12.06 -13.57
CA GLN A 151 18.84 -12.27 -13.65
C GLN A 151 19.49 -12.21 -12.26
N CYS A 152 19.14 -11.21 -11.45
CA CYS A 152 19.63 -11.07 -10.08
C CYS A 152 19.16 -12.22 -9.17
N LEU A 153 17.96 -12.75 -9.39
CA LEU A 153 17.45 -13.93 -8.69
C LEU A 153 18.22 -15.19 -9.11
N TYR A 154 18.45 -15.38 -10.41
CA TYR A 154 19.26 -16.47 -10.95
C TYR A 154 20.67 -16.49 -10.36
N GLU A 155 21.32 -15.33 -10.24
CA GLU A 155 22.65 -15.24 -9.64
C GLU A 155 22.68 -15.64 -8.16
N ARG A 156 21.60 -15.41 -7.42
CA ARG A 156 21.49 -15.74 -5.99
C ARG A 156 21.15 -17.22 -5.78
N VAL A 157 20.13 -17.72 -6.45
CA VAL A 157 19.61 -19.10 -6.28
C VAL A 157 20.39 -20.12 -7.11
N GLY A 158 20.98 -19.73 -8.24
CA GLY A 158 21.84 -20.60 -9.04
C GLY A 158 21.11 -21.63 -9.92
N VAL A 159 19.80 -21.49 -10.11
CA VAL A 159 18.98 -22.40 -10.95
C VAL A 159 18.31 -21.67 -12.09
N ALA A 160 18.11 -22.35 -13.22
CA ALA A 160 17.49 -21.74 -14.39
C ALA A 160 16.08 -21.23 -14.08
N ILE A 161 15.77 -19.99 -14.47
CA ILE A 161 14.50 -19.33 -14.15
C ILE A 161 13.72 -19.06 -15.43
N ALA A 162 12.43 -19.37 -15.42
CA ALA A 162 11.47 -18.92 -16.43
C ALA A 162 10.36 -18.09 -15.78
N ALA A 163 9.97 -16.99 -16.43
CA ALA A 163 8.96 -16.06 -15.96
C ALA A 163 8.23 -15.43 -17.17
N SER A 164 7.10 -14.77 -16.93
CA SER A 164 6.35 -14.11 -18.00
C SER A 164 6.67 -12.62 -18.11
N SER A 165 6.89 -12.13 -19.34
CA SER A 165 6.91 -10.71 -19.67
C SER A 165 5.51 -10.15 -19.93
N THR A 166 4.51 -11.03 -20.05
CA THR A 166 3.12 -10.68 -20.33
C THR A 166 2.23 -11.00 -19.14
N SER A 167 0.97 -10.61 -19.22
CA SER A 167 0.01 -10.96 -18.20
C SER A 167 -0.36 -12.44 -18.27
N ILE A 168 -0.33 -13.12 -17.12
CA ILE A 168 -0.67 -14.53 -16.97
C ILE A 168 -2.14 -14.69 -16.57
N GLY A 169 -2.84 -15.64 -17.19
CA GLY A 169 -4.19 -16.03 -16.80
C GLY A 169 -5.11 -16.32 -17.98
N PHE A 170 -6.40 -16.03 -17.79
CA PHE A 170 -7.46 -16.51 -18.66
C PHE A 170 -7.34 -16.03 -20.12
N PHE A 171 -7.29 -17.00 -21.04
CA PHE A 171 -7.13 -16.78 -22.47
C PHE A 171 -8.22 -15.90 -23.11
N ALA A 172 -9.45 -15.93 -22.60
CA ALA A 172 -10.52 -15.10 -23.19
C ALA A 172 -10.35 -13.59 -22.90
N LYS A 173 -9.49 -13.21 -21.95
CA LYS A 173 -9.04 -11.82 -21.75
C LYS A 173 -7.79 -11.48 -22.59
N GLY A 174 -7.40 -12.32 -23.57
CA GLY A 174 -6.21 -12.12 -24.42
C GLY A 174 -4.88 -12.44 -23.74
N ARG A 175 -4.91 -13.14 -22.60
CA ARG A 175 -3.75 -13.50 -21.77
C ARG A 175 -3.32 -14.96 -22.03
N ASN A 176 -2.17 -15.38 -21.51
CA ASN A 176 -1.66 -16.74 -21.70
C ASN A 176 -1.03 -17.28 -20.39
N TRP A 177 -0.41 -18.45 -20.45
CA TRP A 177 0.36 -19.03 -19.33
C TRP A 177 1.83 -19.20 -19.69
N ASP A 178 2.31 -18.42 -20.66
CA ASP A 178 3.63 -18.57 -21.26
C ASP A 178 4.67 -17.89 -20.37
N LEU A 179 5.67 -18.68 -19.98
CA LEU A 179 6.91 -18.21 -19.37
C LEU A 179 7.93 -17.98 -20.49
N ASP A 180 7.73 -16.87 -21.18
CA ASP A 180 8.42 -16.47 -22.42
C ASP A 180 9.84 -15.95 -22.19
N THR A 181 10.16 -15.53 -20.96
CA THR A 181 11.48 -15.03 -20.60
C THR A 181 12.22 -16.05 -19.75
N ARG A 182 13.50 -16.29 -20.06
CA ARG A 182 14.33 -17.28 -19.37
C ARG A 182 15.75 -16.76 -19.16
N THR A 183 16.38 -17.17 -18.06
CA THR A 183 17.79 -16.83 -17.77
C THR A 183 18.80 -17.72 -18.50
N SER A 184 18.34 -18.87 -19.01
CA SER A 184 19.12 -19.77 -19.87
C SER A 184 18.20 -20.53 -20.83
N ASP A 185 18.79 -21.26 -21.79
CA ASP A 185 18.03 -22.15 -22.66
C ASP A 185 17.76 -23.49 -21.94
N PHE A 186 16.51 -23.68 -21.51
CA PHE A 186 16.02 -24.93 -20.92
C PHE A 186 14.55 -25.14 -21.28
N ILE A 187 14.06 -26.37 -21.14
CA ILE A 187 12.65 -26.72 -21.36
C ILE A 187 11.93 -26.69 -20.00
N PRO A 188 11.00 -25.74 -19.77
CA PRO A 188 10.26 -25.66 -18.51
C PRO A 188 9.40 -26.92 -18.32
N ARG A 189 9.52 -27.58 -17.16
CA ARG A 189 8.59 -28.66 -16.78
C ARG A 189 7.39 -28.00 -16.11
N LEU A 190 6.21 -28.07 -16.73
CA LEU A 190 5.00 -27.45 -16.20
C LEU A 190 4.39 -28.29 -15.07
N ALA A 191 3.84 -27.63 -14.06
CA ALA A 191 3.23 -28.30 -12.90
C ALA A 191 1.72 -28.49 -13.02
N LEU A 192 1.08 -27.75 -13.93
CA LEU A 192 -0.37 -27.67 -14.06
C LEU A 192 -0.83 -28.44 -15.29
N LYS A 193 -1.96 -29.15 -15.16
CA LYS A 193 -2.64 -29.79 -16.29
C LYS A 193 -3.06 -28.71 -17.29
N ARG A 194 -3.04 -29.05 -18.58
CA ARG A 194 -3.50 -28.14 -19.65
C ARG A 194 -4.95 -27.66 -19.46
N LEU A 195 -5.83 -28.51 -18.93
CA LEU A 195 -7.21 -28.14 -18.63
C LEU A 195 -7.30 -27.06 -17.54
N THR A 196 -6.38 -27.05 -16.59
CA THR A 196 -6.33 -26.03 -15.53
C THR A 196 -6.14 -24.64 -16.11
N PHE A 197 -5.22 -24.50 -17.08
CA PHE A 197 -5.00 -23.24 -17.78
C PHE A 197 -6.22 -22.74 -18.57
N GLN A 198 -7.13 -23.65 -18.95
CA GLN A 198 -8.38 -23.32 -19.64
C GLN A 198 -9.52 -23.02 -18.67
N SER A 199 -9.51 -23.65 -17.49
CA SER A 199 -10.57 -23.51 -16.48
C SER A 199 -10.36 -22.32 -15.54
N TYR A 200 -9.12 -21.89 -15.33
CA TYR A 200 -8.83 -20.71 -14.52
C TYR A 200 -9.28 -19.43 -15.24
N LYS A 201 -10.31 -18.77 -14.70
CA LYS A 201 -10.99 -17.62 -15.33
C LYS A 201 -10.42 -16.26 -14.94
N HIS A 202 -9.48 -16.25 -14.00
CA HIS A 202 -8.89 -15.04 -13.45
C HIS A 202 -7.54 -14.74 -14.08
N VAL A 203 -6.92 -13.70 -13.55
CA VAL A 203 -5.64 -13.17 -14.01
C VAL A 203 -4.76 -13.05 -12.79
N LEU A 204 -3.47 -13.39 -12.91
CA LEU A 204 -2.51 -13.21 -11.81
C LEU A 204 -2.06 -11.75 -11.65
N MET A 205 -2.96 -10.81 -11.93
CA MET A 205 -2.76 -9.36 -11.83
C MET A 205 -3.79 -8.89 -10.85
N ASP A 206 -3.35 -8.13 -9.88
CA ASP A 206 -4.27 -7.49 -8.95
C ASP A 206 -5.14 -6.48 -9.71
N GLU A 207 -6.46 -6.64 -9.61
CA GLU A 207 -7.47 -5.76 -10.21
C GLU A 207 -8.29 -5.04 -9.10
N ILE A 208 -7.88 -5.14 -7.83
CA ILE A 208 -8.57 -4.60 -6.67
C ILE A 208 -7.89 -3.29 -6.28
N ALA A 209 -8.68 -2.23 -6.10
CA ALA A 209 -8.16 -0.94 -5.64
C ALA A 209 -8.13 -0.88 -4.11
N PRO A 210 -7.26 -0.02 -3.53
CA PRO A 210 -7.29 0.24 -2.10
C PRO A 210 -8.68 0.62 -1.61
N ILE A 211 -8.98 0.22 -0.39
CA ILE A 211 -10.20 0.59 0.31
C ILE A 211 -9.91 1.56 1.45
N ILE A 212 -10.95 2.29 1.86
CA ILE A 212 -10.91 3.14 3.06
C ILE A 212 -11.50 2.34 4.20
N GLU A 213 -10.65 1.98 5.16
CA GLU A 213 -11.03 1.18 6.31
C GLU A 213 -11.66 2.04 7.41
N ASN A 214 -11.11 3.25 7.64
CA ASN A 214 -11.61 4.14 8.68
C ASN A 214 -11.39 5.63 8.34
N VAL A 215 -12.29 6.47 8.83
CA VAL A 215 -12.09 7.93 8.92
C VAL A 215 -12.32 8.35 10.36
N ALA A 216 -11.29 8.88 11.02
CA ALA A 216 -11.38 9.42 12.37
C ALA A 216 -11.34 10.95 12.33
N ALA A 217 -12.52 11.55 12.41
CA ALA A 217 -12.72 12.99 12.40
C ALA A 217 -13.64 13.39 13.56
N LEU A 218 -13.07 13.98 14.61
CA LEU A 218 -13.81 14.34 15.82
C LEU A 218 -14.53 15.69 15.69
N ALA A 219 -15.61 15.88 16.42
CA ALA A 219 -16.30 17.16 16.45
C ALA A 219 -15.42 18.27 17.07
N LEU A 220 -15.45 19.46 16.48
CA LEU A 220 -14.80 20.65 17.04
C LEU A 220 -15.81 21.45 17.87
N LEU A 221 -15.51 21.66 19.16
CA LEU A 221 -16.43 22.24 20.13
C LEU A 221 -15.92 23.53 20.80
N SER A 222 -14.70 23.96 20.48
CA SER A 222 -14.04 25.13 21.08
C SER A 222 -13.39 26.01 20.02
N THR A 223 -13.30 27.30 20.31
CA THR A 223 -12.59 28.28 19.49
C THR A 223 -11.07 28.24 19.71
N GLY A 224 -10.31 28.94 18.87
CA GLY A 224 -8.89 29.26 19.08
C GLY A 224 -7.89 28.39 18.31
N ALA A 225 -8.34 27.31 17.66
CA ALA A 225 -7.52 26.58 16.71
C ALA A 225 -7.54 27.28 15.33
N ASP A 226 -6.40 27.32 14.67
CA ASP A 226 -6.24 27.82 13.29
C ASP A 226 -6.30 26.70 12.24
N THR A 227 -6.25 25.44 12.71
CA THR A 227 -6.27 24.24 11.88
C THR A 227 -7.17 23.17 12.48
N TYR A 228 -7.67 22.27 11.64
CA TYR A 228 -8.39 21.06 12.03
C TYR A 228 -7.70 19.85 11.41
N THR A 229 -7.49 18.79 12.18
CA THR A 229 -6.84 17.55 11.74
C THR A 229 -7.79 16.37 11.83
N PHE A 230 -7.65 15.44 10.88
CA PHE A 230 -8.36 14.16 10.88
C PHE A 230 -7.45 13.10 10.27
N THR A 231 -7.79 11.83 10.48
CA THR A 231 -7.04 10.71 9.89
C THR A 231 -7.93 9.84 9.01
N VAL A 232 -7.34 9.30 7.96
CA VAL A 232 -7.96 8.30 7.08
C VAL A 232 -7.06 7.07 7.05
N THR A 233 -7.60 5.90 7.33
CA THR A 233 -6.90 4.62 7.25
C THR A 233 -7.28 3.94 5.94
N TYR A 234 -6.27 3.68 5.11
CA TYR A 234 -6.38 2.94 3.87
C TYR A 234 -5.86 1.53 4.05
N TYR A 235 -6.42 0.59 3.31
CA TYR A 235 -6.00 -0.81 3.30
C TYR A 235 -6.01 -1.36 1.88
N ASP A 236 -5.00 -2.17 1.58
CA ASP A 236 -4.93 -2.97 0.37
C ASP A 236 -4.16 -4.27 0.66
N GLU A 237 -4.69 -5.41 0.23
CA GLU A 237 -4.08 -6.71 0.47
C GLU A 237 -2.76 -6.91 -0.27
N THR A 238 -2.56 -6.24 -1.41
CA THR A 238 -1.31 -6.33 -2.20
C THR A 238 -0.30 -5.26 -1.83
N GLY A 239 -0.77 -4.16 -1.24
CA GLY A 239 0.04 -3.13 -0.61
C GLY A 239 -0.16 -1.77 -1.25
N LEU A 240 -0.09 -0.72 -0.43
CA LEU A 240 -0.28 0.67 -0.81
C LEU A 240 1.00 1.24 -1.44
N ASP A 241 0.86 2.03 -2.51
CA ASP A 241 1.96 2.88 -2.98
C ASP A 241 2.02 4.13 -2.09
N LEU A 242 2.90 4.10 -1.09
CA LEU A 242 3.05 5.21 -0.15
C LEU A 242 3.53 6.51 -0.82
N THR A 243 4.02 6.45 -2.06
CA THR A 243 4.42 7.64 -2.83
C THR A 243 3.25 8.34 -3.51
N SER A 244 2.07 7.70 -3.55
CA SER A 244 0.84 8.29 -4.08
C SER A 244 0.17 9.28 -3.13
N PHE A 245 0.41 9.17 -1.81
CA PHE A 245 -0.22 10.06 -0.83
C PHE A 245 0.31 11.49 -0.90
N ASP A 246 -0.56 12.44 -1.19
CA ASP A 246 -0.27 13.87 -1.12
C ASP A 246 -1.49 14.73 -0.72
N SER A 247 -1.39 16.05 -0.84
CA SER A 247 -2.47 16.97 -0.46
C SER A 247 -3.67 16.96 -1.42
N SER A 248 -3.54 16.28 -2.57
CA SER A 248 -4.57 16.14 -3.61
C SER A 248 -5.47 14.94 -3.36
N ASP A 249 -5.09 14.03 -2.44
CA ASP A 249 -5.86 12.83 -2.05
C ASP A 249 -7.32 13.14 -1.69
N ILE A 250 -7.52 14.22 -0.93
CA ILE A 250 -8.77 14.53 -0.24
C ILE A 250 -9.22 15.95 -0.57
N THR A 251 -10.52 16.11 -0.73
CA THR A 251 -11.23 17.39 -0.75
C THR A 251 -12.09 17.51 0.50
N VAL A 252 -12.02 18.64 1.22
CA VAL A 252 -12.96 18.97 2.29
C VAL A 252 -13.93 20.05 1.82
N ILE A 253 -15.22 19.83 2.04
CA ILE A 253 -16.30 20.75 1.62
C ILE A 253 -16.99 21.28 2.88
N ALA A 254 -17.00 22.60 3.02
CA ALA A 254 -17.66 23.31 4.11
C ALA A 254 -19.20 23.31 3.96
N PRO A 255 -19.97 23.63 5.02
CA PRO A 255 -21.43 23.60 5.00
C PRO A 255 -22.08 24.50 3.93
N ASP A 256 -21.39 25.58 3.55
CA ASP A 256 -21.82 26.52 2.52
C ASP A 256 -21.42 26.10 1.09
N GLY A 257 -20.75 24.95 0.95
CA GLY A 257 -20.23 24.42 -0.30
C GLY A 257 -18.81 24.88 -0.66
N THR A 258 -18.17 25.70 0.18
CA THR A 258 -16.78 26.14 -0.05
C THR A 258 -15.83 24.95 0.05
N VAL A 259 -14.96 24.79 -0.96
CA VAL A 259 -13.89 23.79 -0.93
C VAL A 259 -12.71 24.33 -0.15
N LEU A 260 -12.29 23.59 0.89
CA LEU A 260 -11.16 23.95 1.73
C LEU A 260 -9.88 23.23 1.24
N PRO A 261 -8.74 23.94 1.18
CA PRO A 261 -7.47 23.31 0.82
C PRO A 261 -7.03 22.35 1.93
N VAL A 262 -6.69 21.13 1.53
CA VAL A 262 -6.14 20.10 2.41
C VAL A 262 -4.61 20.13 2.37
N THR A 263 -3.98 19.83 3.50
CA THR A 263 -2.53 19.62 3.61
C THR A 263 -2.27 18.22 4.15
N LEU A 264 -1.45 17.44 3.45
CA LEU A 264 -0.90 16.20 4.01
C LEU A 264 0.06 16.53 5.16
N VAL A 265 -0.23 16.02 6.35
CA VAL A 265 0.60 16.24 7.55
C VAL A 265 1.62 15.12 7.72
N SER A 266 1.16 13.86 7.65
CA SER A 266 2.02 12.69 7.79
C SER A 266 1.31 11.42 7.32
N THR A 267 2.07 10.48 6.78
CA THR A 267 1.68 9.08 6.65
C THR A 267 2.33 8.31 7.81
N ASP A 268 1.64 7.33 8.39
CA ASP A 268 2.33 6.37 9.25
C ASP A 268 3.26 5.49 8.39
N SER A 269 4.42 5.13 8.93
CA SER A 269 5.35 4.23 8.27
C SER A 269 5.02 2.80 8.67
N ASN A 270 3.95 2.24 8.13
CA ASN A 270 3.70 0.81 8.29
C ASN A 270 4.70 0.03 7.42
N ALA A 271 5.58 -0.75 8.06
CA ALA A 271 6.65 -1.47 7.37
C ALA A 271 6.12 -2.55 6.42
N ASP A 272 4.88 -2.97 6.66
CA ASP A 272 4.16 -4.04 5.98
C ASP A 272 3.57 -3.56 4.65
N GLY A 273 3.36 -2.25 4.50
CA GLY A 273 2.84 -1.58 3.30
C GLY A 273 1.34 -1.80 3.01
N THR A 274 0.65 -2.73 3.67
CA THR A 274 -0.76 -3.10 3.37
C THR A 274 -1.80 -2.21 4.04
N SER A 275 -1.44 -1.47 5.07
CA SER A 275 -2.33 -0.51 5.73
C SER A 275 -1.56 0.75 6.06
N SER A 276 -2.16 1.92 5.84
CA SER A 276 -1.58 3.19 6.26
C SER A 276 -2.65 4.14 6.77
N THR A 277 -2.39 4.74 7.94
CA THR A 277 -3.15 5.86 8.49
C THR A 277 -2.48 7.16 8.12
N VAL A 278 -3.20 7.95 7.32
CA VAL A 278 -2.76 9.24 6.80
C VAL A 278 -3.44 10.37 7.57
N THR A 279 -2.64 11.32 8.03
CA THR A 279 -3.11 12.51 8.75
C THR A 279 -3.17 13.69 7.79
N TYR A 280 -4.35 14.29 7.69
CA TYR A 280 -4.59 15.50 6.91
C TYR A 280 -4.96 16.66 7.82
N SER A 281 -4.73 17.87 7.34
CA SER A 281 -5.19 19.09 7.98
C SER A 281 -5.87 20.04 7.00
N ILE A 282 -6.76 20.86 7.54
CA ILE A 282 -7.33 22.03 6.85
C ILE A 282 -7.06 23.27 7.72
N ALA A 283 -6.86 24.40 7.06
CA ALA A 283 -6.94 25.69 7.74
C ALA A 283 -8.41 26.01 8.04
N THR A 284 -8.65 26.76 9.11
CA THR A 284 -9.93 27.44 9.32
C THR A 284 -10.27 28.34 8.10
N PRO A 285 -11.55 28.48 7.72
CA PRO A 285 -11.96 29.42 6.67
C PRO A 285 -11.57 30.88 6.96
N GLY A 286 -11.44 31.25 8.24
CA GLY A 286 -11.05 32.56 8.72
C GLY A 286 -9.63 32.63 9.28
N SER A 287 -9.46 33.27 10.45
CA SER A 287 -8.19 33.30 11.18
C SER A 287 -8.15 32.29 12.33
N MET A 288 -9.29 31.96 12.92
CA MET A 288 -9.48 30.92 13.94
C MET A 288 -10.90 30.36 13.80
N TRP A 289 -11.08 29.09 14.15
CA TRP A 289 -12.39 28.47 14.22
C TRP A 289 -13.30 29.22 15.21
N GLY A 290 -14.48 29.61 14.74
CA GLY A 290 -15.51 30.33 15.49
C GLY A 290 -16.92 29.78 15.26
N TRP A 291 -17.90 30.38 15.93
CA TRP A 291 -19.30 29.99 15.81
C TRP A 291 -19.88 30.24 14.41
N ASP A 292 -19.30 31.17 13.65
CA ASP A 292 -19.63 31.42 12.24
C ASP A 292 -19.24 30.25 11.32
N ASP A 293 -18.30 29.39 11.75
CA ASP A 293 -17.84 28.22 11.00
C ASP A 293 -18.65 26.94 11.31
N ASN A 294 -19.69 27.05 12.14
CA ASN A 294 -20.49 25.90 12.57
C ASN A 294 -21.19 25.20 11.41
N GLY A 295 -21.23 23.88 11.47
CA GLY A 295 -21.95 23.03 10.53
C GLY A 295 -21.25 21.71 10.28
N THR A 296 -21.76 20.97 9.29
CA THR A 296 -21.21 19.68 8.86
C THR A 296 -20.30 19.86 7.66
N TYR A 297 -19.07 19.38 7.79
CA TYR A 297 -18.06 19.37 6.75
C TYR A 297 -17.97 17.95 6.18
N SER A 298 -17.95 17.84 4.85
CA SER A 298 -17.79 16.55 4.15
C SER A 298 -16.34 16.34 3.76
N ILE A 299 -15.86 15.12 3.95
CA ILE A 299 -14.54 14.64 3.54
C ILE A 299 -14.75 13.75 2.32
N VAL A 300 -14.14 14.11 1.20
CA VAL A 300 -14.30 13.44 -0.09
C VAL A 300 -12.94 12.96 -0.56
N VAL A 301 -12.81 11.68 -0.91
CA VAL A 301 -11.62 11.18 -1.59
C VAL A 301 -11.70 11.52 -3.08
N ASN A 302 -10.58 11.97 -3.64
CA ASN A 302 -10.45 12.31 -5.05
C ASN A 302 -10.08 11.07 -5.87
N ALA A 303 -10.66 10.95 -7.07
CA ALA A 303 -10.47 9.75 -7.89
C ALA A 303 -9.05 9.71 -8.47
N GLY A 304 -8.38 8.57 -8.35
CA GLY A 304 -7.10 8.35 -9.02
C GLY A 304 -5.86 8.82 -8.26
N GLU A 305 -6.03 9.48 -7.11
CA GLU A 305 -4.92 10.07 -6.36
C GLU A 305 -4.18 9.03 -5.50
N ILE A 306 -4.92 8.18 -4.79
CA ILE A 306 -4.35 7.10 -3.96
C ILE A 306 -4.29 5.81 -4.77
N SER A 307 -3.13 5.15 -4.80
CA SER A 307 -2.93 3.87 -5.48
C SER A 307 -2.32 2.78 -4.62
N ASP A 308 -2.55 1.53 -5.00
CA ASP A 308 -1.76 0.39 -4.56
C ASP A 308 -0.43 0.28 -5.35
N THR A 309 0.39 -0.71 -5.00
CA THR A 309 1.63 -1.04 -5.71
C THR A 309 1.41 -1.71 -7.07
N SER A 310 0.17 -2.09 -7.39
CA SER A 310 -0.27 -2.68 -8.66
C SER A 310 -0.76 -1.63 -9.67
N GLY A 311 -0.95 -0.38 -9.23
CA GLY A 311 -1.48 0.75 -9.99
C GLY A 311 -3.00 0.87 -10.00
N ASN A 312 -3.74 0.09 -9.19
CA ASN A 312 -5.17 0.30 -9.00
C ASN A 312 -5.38 1.50 -8.07
N THR A 313 -6.44 2.27 -8.32
CA THR A 313 -6.65 3.57 -7.67
C THR A 313 -8.02 3.67 -6.99
N VAL A 314 -8.04 4.40 -5.87
CA VAL A 314 -9.28 4.69 -5.14
C VAL A 314 -10.23 5.52 -6.03
N SER A 315 -11.50 5.11 -6.07
CA SER A 315 -12.56 5.87 -6.74
C SER A 315 -13.02 7.04 -5.88
N SER A 316 -13.47 8.13 -6.49
CA SER A 316 -13.98 9.27 -5.72
C SER A 316 -15.25 8.94 -4.95
N GLY A 317 -15.42 9.58 -3.80
CA GLY A 317 -16.60 9.41 -2.96
C GLY A 317 -16.52 10.19 -1.65
N GLU A 318 -17.67 10.44 -1.02
CA GLU A 318 -17.71 10.95 0.35
C GLU A 318 -17.36 9.82 1.32
N ILE A 319 -16.34 10.04 2.15
CA ILE A 319 -15.73 9.02 3.00
C ILE A 319 -16.00 9.25 4.48
N GLY A 320 -16.44 10.45 4.82
CA GLY A 320 -16.80 10.81 6.19
C GLY A 320 -17.21 12.27 6.31
N THR A 321 -17.58 12.65 7.53
CA THR A 321 -17.94 14.03 7.89
C THR A 321 -17.41 14.35 9.27
N PHE A 322 -17.19 15.63 9.55
CA PHE A 322 -17.06 16.13 10.92
C PHE A 322 -17.97 17.32 11.16
N SER A 323 -18.32 17.57 12.41
CA SER A 323 -19.15 18.70 12.81
C SER A 323 -18.33 19.75 13.57
N VAL A 324 -18.51 21.01 13.20
CA VAL A 324 -18.11 22.16 14.01
C VAL A 324 -19.35 22.67 14.74
N SER A 325 -19.31 22.64 16.07
CA SER A 325 -20.43 22.98 16.97
C SER A 325 -19.92 23.81 18.14
N ILE A 326 -19.30 24.94 17.84
CA ILE A 326 -18.79 25.90 18.81
C ILE A 326 -19.98 26.69 19.36
N PRO A 327 -20.24 26.65 20.69
CA PRO A 327 -21.28 27.47 21.28
C PRO A 327 -21.06 28.94 20.96
N VAL A 328 -22.13 29.65 20.59
CA VAL A 328 -22.08 31.10 20.54
C VAL A 328 -21.68 31.58 21.93
N GLY A 329 -20.56 32.31 22.00
CA GLY A 329 -20.17 32.96 23.24
C GLY A 329 -21.29 33.92 23.64
N THR A 330 -21.60 33.98 24.93
CA THR A 330 -22.42 35.07 25.46
C THR A 330 -21.77 36.38 25.05
N ILE A 331 -22.46 37.18 24.24
CA ILE A 331 -21.98 38.52 23.92
C ILE A 331 -22.18 39.35 25.19
N ARG A 332 -21.09 39.65 25.91
CA ARG A 332 -21.15 40.67 26.96
C ARG A 332 -21.19 42.02 26.26
N ILE A 333 -22.37 42.60 26.14
CA ILE A 333 -22.54 43.99 25.70
C ILE A 333 -22.19 44.87 26.91
N GLU A 334 -20.99 45.47 26.90
CA GLU A 334 -20.59 46.47 27.91
C GLU A 334 -21.26 47.82 27.65
N ALA A 335 -22.57 47.92 27.83
CA ALA A 335 -23.24 49.23 27.76
C ALA A 335 -22.70 50.21 28.83
N GLU A 336 -22.10 49.68 29.90
CA GLU A 336 -21.46 50.43 30.98
C GLU A 336 -20.23 51.24 30.56
N ASP A 337 -19.58 50.96 29.42
CA ASP A 337 -18.40 51.69 28.94
C ASP A 337 -18.72 52.65 27.77
N TYR A 338 -19.80 53.42 27.93
CA TYR A 338 -20.09 54.55 27.06
C TYR A 338 -19.02 55.67 27.18
N LEU A 339 -18.91 56.51 26.15
CA LEU A 339 -18.00 57.66 26.20
C LEU A 339 -18.56 58.73 27.15
N ALA A 340 -18.05 58.79 28.38
CA ALA A 340 -18.44 59.81 29.34
C ALA A 340 -18.19 61.23 28.80
N GLY A 341 -19.16 62.14 28.97
CA GLY A 341 -19.11 63.47 28.36
C GLY A 341 -20.31 64.35 28.69
N THR A 342 -20.76 65.14 27.71
CA THR A 342 -21.95 66.00 27.78
C THR A 342 -23.18 65.22 27.31
N ASN A 343 -24.21 65.18 28.15
CA ASN A 343 -25.52 64.64 27.77
C ASN A 343 -26.08 65.40 26.55
N GLY A 344 -26.52 64.68 25.53
CA GLY A 344 -26.96 65.19 24.23
C GLY A 344 -25.86 65.29 23.17
N VAL A 345 -24.60 64.98 23.52
CA VAL A 345 -23.45 65.01 22.60
C VAL A 345 -22.73 63.66 22.58
N GLU A 346 -22.13 63.23 23.69
CA GLU A 346 -21.40 61.96 23.77
C GLU A 346 -22.26 60.78 24.25
N TYR A 347 -23.30 61.07 25.05
CA TYR A 347 -24.35 60.12 25.42
C TYR A 347 -25.70 60.84 25.47
N PHE A 348 -26.80 60.09 25.53
CA PHE A 348 -28.13 60.66 25.66
C PHE A 348 -28.87 60.02 26.83
N ASP A 349 -29.08 60.79 27.89
CA ASP A 349 -29.92 60.43 29.02
C ASP A 349 -31.06 61.43 29.18
N LYS A 350 -32.28 60.94 29.38
CA LYS A 350 -33.48 61.75 29.59
C LYS A 350 -33.92 61.78 31.04
N SER A 351 -33.35 60.89 31.86
CA SER A 351 -33.57 60.81 33.29
C SER A 351 -32.78 61.88 34.03
N ALA A 352 -33.13 62.09 35.29
CA ALA A 352 -32.28 62.79 36.25
C ALA A 352 -31.91 61.80 37.37
N GLY A 353 -30.65 61.83 37.76
CA GLY A 353 -30.03 60.91 38.72
C GLY A 353 -29.70 59.55 38.11
N ASN A 354 -28.86 58.77 38.82
CA ASN A 354 -28.62 57.36 38.53
C ASN A 354 -29.62 56.47 39.28
N ASN A 355 -30.72 56.15 38.64
CA ASN A 355 -31.73 55.19 39.08
C ASN A 355 -31.22 53.75 38.88
N GLY A 356 -30.33 53.35 39.76
CA GLY A 356 -29.72 52.02 39.76
C GLY A 356 -28.53 51.95 40.72
N ASN A 357 -27.83 53.08 40.90
CA ASN A 357 -26.62 53.22 41.73
C ASN A 357 -25.57 52.14 41.45
N ALA A 358 -25.55 51.60 40.23
CA ALA A 358 -24.59 50.59 39.84
C ALA A 358 -23.39 51.27 39.18
N TYR A 359 -22.19 50.79 39.53
CA TYR A 359 -20.91 51.05 38.87
C TYR A 359 -20.34 52.50 38.93
N ARG A 360 -21.15 53.55 38.77
CA ARG A 360 -20.72 54.97 38.78
C ARG A 360 -21.68 55.88 39.54
N THR A 361 -21.28 57.14 39.75
CA THR A 361 -22.05 58.17 40.45
C THR A 361 -22.42 59.36 39.56
N ASP A 362 -22.27 59.22 38.25
CA ASP A 362 -22.76 60.18 37.25
C ASP A 362 -24.28 60.05 37.07
N ASP A 363 -24.87 60.86 36.19
CA ASP A 363 -26.33 60.95 36.01
C ASP A 363 -26.91 59.80 35.19
N VAL A 364 -26.07 58.90 34.66
CA VAL A 364 -26.48 57.83 33.75
C VAL A 364 -27.08 56.65 34.51
N ASP A 365 -28.30 56.29 34.13
CA ASP A 365 -28.99 55.10 34.62
C ASP A 365 -28.28 53.83 34.10
N ILE A 366 -27.45 53.21 34.95
CA ILE A 366 -26.90 51.87 34.72
C ILE A 366 -27.59 50.90 35.67
N GLU A 367 -28.20 49.86 35.10
CA GLU A 367 -28.78 48.75 35.85
C GLU A 367 -28.07 47.43 35.52
N VAL A 368 -28.01 46.52 36.49
CA VAL A 368 -27.58 45.15 36.22
C VAL A 368 -28.72 44.47 35.47
N THR A 369 -28.56 44.26 34.17
CA THR A 369 -29.49 43.45 33.39
C THR A 369 -29.17 41.96 33.51
N GLY A 370 -30.20 41.12 33.51
CA GLY A 370 -30.08 39.66 33.52
C GLY A 370 -30.04 39.04 32.12
N ASP A 371 -30.10 39.86 31.06
CA ASP A 371 -30.03 39.37 29.69
C ASP A 371 -28.58 39.04 29.32
N VAL A 372 -28.36 37.76 29.02
CA VAL A 372 -27.13 37.16 28.47
C VAL A 372 -27.45 36.44 27.18
#